data_AF-A0A6A7LLB8-F1
#
_entry.id   AF-A0A6A7LLB8-F1
#
_cell.length_a   1.000
_cell.length_b   1.000
_cell.length_c   1.000
_cell.angle_alpha   90.00
_cell.angle_beta   90.00
_cell.angle_gamma   90.00
#
_symmetry.space_group_name_H-M   'P 1'
#
loop_
_entity.id
_entity.type
_entity.pdbx_description
1 polymer ?
#
loop_
_entity_poly.entity_id
_entity_poly.type
_entity_poly.pdbx_seq_one_letter_code
_entity_poly.pdbx_strand_id
1 'polypeptide(L)'
;MWNDLTSGNAEILYRRSTDGGSTFGSTINLSNDARDSLEPAIAAIENSVYVVWQDQDSITEDNEILYRKSTDGGINFGITVNLSNQEGNQGSPDIAASDVT
;
A
#
# COMPACT_ATOMS: atom_id res chain seq x y z
N MET A 1 2.26 8.88 2.45
CA MET A 1 1.41 7.74 2.83
C MET A 1 1.70 7.45 4.29
N TRP A 2 0.70 7.02 5.04
CA TRP A 2 0.78 6.78 6.49
C TRP A 2 -0.23 5.69 6.88
N ASN A 3 -0.09 5.12 8.07
CA ASN A 3 -1.10 4.27 8.69
C ASN A 3 -1.88 5.04 9.78
N ASP A 4 -3.20 4.85 9.85
CA ASP A 4 -4.12 5.50 10.80
C ASP A 4 -4.89 4.46 11.61
N LEU A 5 -5.01 4.66 12.94
CA LEU A 5 -5.69 3.76 13.89
C LEU A 5 -7.10 4.23 14.29
N THR A 6 -7.59 5.33 13.72
CA THR A 6 -8.83 5.99 14.16
C THR A 6 -10.11 5.18 13.91
N SER A 7 -10.07 4.14 13.08
CA SER A 7 -11.19 3.23 12.78
C SER A 7 -11.27 1.98 13.66
N GLY A 8 -10.31 1.76 14.57
CA GLY A 8 -10.23 0.57 15.42
C GLY A 8 -9.21 -0.49 14.96
N ASN A 9 -8.69 -0.34 13.74
CA ASN A 9 -7.58 -1.09 13.14
C ASN A 9 -6.71 -0.13 12.30
N ALA A 10 -5.46 -0.51 12.05
CA ALA A 10 -4.53 0.26 11.23
C ALA A 10 -4.85 0.13 9.73
N GLU A 11 -4.90 1.25 9.01
CA GLU A 11 -5.20 1.26 7.57
C GLU A 11 -4.13 1.98 6.74
N ILE A 12 -3.83 1.50 5.53
CA ILE A 12 -2.88 2.15 4.62
C ILE A 12 -3.57 3.26 3.83
N LEU A 13 -3.29 4.50 4.19
CA LEU A 13 -3.87 5.68 3.56
C LEU A 13 -2.91 6.37 2.59
N TYR A 14 -3.44 6.70 1.41
CA TYR A 14 -2.72 7.36 0.33
C TYR A 14 -3.36 8.71 -0.03
N ARG A 15 -2.50 9.71 -0.23
CA ARG A 15 -2.83 11.01 -0.83
C ARG A 15 -1.70 11.43 -1.75
N ARG A 16 -2.06 12.10 -2.84
CA ARG A 16 -1.15 12.60 -3.87
C ARG A 16 -1.19 14.12 -3.92
N SER A 17 -0.02 14.71 -4.17
CA SER A 17 0.12 16.09 -4.63
C SER A 17 0.53 16.10 -6.12
N THR A 18 0.11 17.14 -6.83
CA THR A 18 0.54 17.41 -8.22
C THR A 18 1.23 18.78 -8.35
N ASP A 19 1.42 19.49 -7.23
CA ASP A 19 1.90 20.86 -7.15
C ASP A 19 3.11 20.99 -6.19
N GLY A 20 3.96 19.96 -6.17
CA GLY A 20 5.18 19.95 -5.37
C GLY A 20 4.94 19.86 -3.85
N GLY A 21 3.79 19.33 -3.43
CA GLY A 21 3.42 19.18 -2.02
C GLY A 21 2.65 20.36 -1.43
N SER A 22 2.27 21.35 -2.25
CA SER A 22 1.53 22.53 -1.78
C SER A 22 0.09 22.17 -1.39
N THR A 23 -0.56 21.29 -2.16
CA THR A 23 -1.87 20.72 -1.88
C THR A 23 -1.89 19.21 -2.10
N PHE A 24 -2.82 18.53 -1.42
CA PHE A 24 -3.02 17.09 -1.53
C PHE A 24 -4.49 16.81 -1.86
N GLY A 25 -4.72 15.91 -2.82
CA GLY A 25 -6.06 15.45 -3.20
C GLY A 25 -6.78 14.67 -2.10
N SER A 26 -7.88 14.01 -2.48
CA SER A 26 -8.65 13.13 -1.61
C SER A 26 -7.83 11.94 -1.08
N THR A 27 -8.15 11.49 0.12
CA THR A 27 -7.58 10.26 0.70
C THR A 27 -8.17 9.03 0.00
N ILE A 28 -7.30 8.07 -0.30
CA ILE A 28 -7.66 6.73 -0.77
C ILE A 28 -7.24 5.75 0.33
N ASN A 29 -8.17 4.89 0.77
CA ASN A 29 -7.82 3.73 1.60
C ASN A 29 -7.38 2.58 0.67
N LEU A 30 -6.14 2.12 0.84
CA LEU A 30 -5.55 1.09 -0.01
C LEU A 30 -5.79 -0.33 0.49
N SER A 31 -5.81 -0.54 1.81
CA SER A 31 -6.03 -1.83 2.48
C SER A 31 -7.51 -2.15 2.60
N ASN A 32 -8.27 -1.30 3.30
CA ASN A 32 -9.68 -1.47 3.61
C ASN A 32 -9.99 -2.88 4.16
N ASP A 33 -9.30 -3.26 5.23
CA ASP A 33 -9.42 -4.58 5.86
C ASP A 33 -10.09 -4.48 7.24
N ALA A 34 -10.48 -5.62 7.82
CA ALA A 34 -11.02 -5.70 9.17
C ALA A 34 -9.91 -5.76 10.24
N ARG A 35 -8.66 -6.01 9.86
CA ARG A 35 -7.49 -6.14 10.74
C ARG A 35 -6.42 -5.09 10.41
N ASP A 36 -5.31 -5.14 11.14
CA ASP A 36 -4.25 -4.14 11.01
C ASP A 36 -3.47 -4.31 9.71
N SER A 37 -3.35 -3.21 8.97
CA SER A 37 -2.44 -3.04 7.85
C SER A 37 -1.32 -2.07 8.24
N LEU A 38 -0.08 -2.51 8.11
CA LEU A 38 1.10 -1.87 8.66
C LEU A 38 2.25 -1.80 7.66
N GLU A 39 3.28 -1.07 8.04
CA GLU A 39 4.58 -1.02 7.34
C GLU A 39 4.50 -0.80 5.82
N PRO A 40 3.77 0.24 5.36
CA PRO A 40 3.63 0.46 3.93
C PRO A 40 4.91 1.02 3.30
N ALA A 41 5.25 0.53 2.10
CA ALA A 41 6.30 1.07 1.24
C ALA A 41 5.74 1.47 -0.13
N ILE A 42 6.35 2.48 -0.76
CA ILE A 42 5.89 3.05 -2.02
C ILE A 42 7.05 3.38 -2.95
N ALA A 43 6.89 3.05 -4.22
CA ALA A 43 7.75 3.50 -5.30
C ALA A 43 6.90 4.06 -6.44
N ALA A 44 7.44 5.04 -7.17
CA ALA A 44 6.80 5.60 -8.35
C ALA A 44 7.81 5.73 -9.48
N ILE A 45 7.39 5.40 -10.69
CA ILE A 45 8.17 5.57 -11.91
C ILE A 45 7.24 5.88 -13.06
N GLU A 46 7.59 6.90 -13.85
CA GLU A 46 6.72 7.46 -14.89
C GLU A 46 5.29 7.73 -14.38
N ASN A 47 4.29 7.06 -14.95
CA ASN A 47 2.88 7.15 -14.58
C ASN A 47 2.41 6.00 -13.67
N SER A 48 3.35 5.19 -13.16
CA SER A 48 3.04 4.05 -12.30
C SER A 48 3.39 4.32 -10.84
N VAL A 49 2.51 3.89 -9.94
CA VAL A 49 2.74 3.91 -8.49
C VAL A 49 2.54 2.50 -7.96
N TYR A 50 3.48 2.04 -7.15
CA TYR A 50 3.52 0.71 -6.57
C TYR A 50 3.46 0.88 -5.05
N VAL A 51 2.49 0.23 -4.41
CA VAL A 51 2.38 0.23 -2.95
C VAL A 51 2.36 -1.21 -2.47
N VAL A 52 3.19 -1.50 -1.49
CA VAL A 52 3.23 -2.78 -0.77
C VAL A 52 3.05 -2.50 0.71
N TRP A 53 2.43 -3.43 1.43
CA TRP A 53 2.23 -3.32 2.87
C TRP A 53 2.13 -4.70 3.52
N GLN A 54 2.30 -4.73 4.83
CA GLN A 54 1.99 -5.89 5.66
C GLN A 54 0.52 -5.83 6.05
N ASP A 55 -0.20 -6.93 5.91
CA ASP A 55 -1.62 -7.04 6.26
C ASP A 55 -1.85 -8.27 7.14
N GLN A 56 -2.61 -8.14 8.22
CA GLN A 56 -2.92 -9.28 9.07
C GLN A 56 -4.20 -9.98 8.57
N ASP A 57 -4.07 -11.22 8.10
CA ASP A 57 -5.23 -11.97 7.59
C ASP A 57 -6.27 -12.21 8.69
N SER A 58 -7.53 -11.97 8.35
CA SER A 58 -8.64 -12.00 9.31
C SER A 58 -9.03 -13.40 9.81
N ILE A 59 -8.58 -14.46 9.14
CA ILE A 59 -8.95 -15.86 9.42
C ILE A 59 -7.82 -16.59 10.13
N THR A 60 -6.60 -16.48 9.59
CA THR A 60 -5.39 -17.17 10.04
C THR A 60 -4.61 -16.36 11.07
N GLU A 61 -4.82 -15.05 11.13
CA GLU A 61 -4.06 -14.08 11.94
C GLU A 61 -2.58 -13.96 11.54
N ASP A 62 -2.18 -14.58 10.43
CA ASP A 62 -0.85 -14.49 9.85
C ASP A 62 -0.67 -13.15 9.12
N ASN A 63 0.57 -12.66 9.09
CA ASN A 63 0.91 -11.45 8.35
C ASN A 63 1.28 -11.80 6.90
N GLU A 64 0.57 -11.17 5.98
CA GLU A 64 0.73 -11.28 4.53
C GLU A 64 1.38 -10.02 3.95
N ILE A 65 2.05 -10.17 2.81
CA ILE A 65 2.52 -9.02 2.03
C ILE A 65 1.56 -8.79 0.87
N LEU A 66 0.86 -7.65 0.91
CA LEU A 66 -0.10 -7.25 -0.11
C LEU A 66 0.46 -6.13 -0.99
N TYR A 67 -0.08 -6.04 -2.20
CA TYR A 67 0.38 -5.14 -3.25
C TYR A 67 -0.79 -4.53 -4.03
N ARG A 68 -0.68 -3.23 -4.35
CA ARG A 68 -1.52 -2.55 -5.35
C ARG A 68 -0.69 -1.69 -6.29
N LYS A 69 -1.17 -1.62 -7.54
CA LYS A 69 -0.59 -0.80 -8.61
C LYS A 69 -1.56 0.28 -9.07
N SER A 70 -1.03 1.47 -9.30
CA SER A 70 -1.64 2.47 -10.17
C SER A 70 -0.86 2.57 -11.48
N THR A 71 -1.57 2.79 -12.58
CA THR A 71 -1.01 3.11 -13.91
C THR A 71 -1.46 4.49 -14.41
N ASP A 72 -2.15 5.26 -13.57
CA ASP A 72 -2.70 6.58 -13.88
C ASP A 72 -2.08 7.71 -13.01
N GLY A 73 -0.84 7.49 -12.57
CA GLY A 73 -0.09 8.42 -11.72
C GLY A 73 -0.56 8.42 -10.26
N GLY A 74 -1.29 7.39 -9.83
CA GLY A 74 -1.86 7.32 -8.48
C GLY A 74 -3.15 8.12 -8.33
N ILE A 75 -3.98 8.19 -9.39
CA ILE A 75 -5.38 8.65 -9.26
C ILE A 75 -6.23 7.49 -8.74
N ASN A 76 -6.05 6.29 -9.31
CA ASN A 76 -6.71 5.06 -8.90
C ASN A 76 -5.70 3.92 -8.76
N PHE A 77 -6.06 2.92 -7.96
CA PHE A 77 -5.29 1.69 -7.79
C PHE A 77 -6.12 0.48 -8.22
N GLY A 78 -5.48 -0.47 -8.89
CA GLY A 78 -6.08 -1.74 -9.28
C GLY A 78 -6.43 -2.64 -8.09
N ILE A 79 -6.69 -3.91 -8.38
CA ILE A 79 -6.99 -4.93 -7.35
C ILE A 79 -5.80 -5.16 -6.43
N THR A 80 -6.09 -5.60 -5.21
CA THR A 80 -5.08 -6.10 -4.27
C THR A 80 -4.56 -7.46 -4.73
N VAL A 81 -3.24 -7.64 -4.67
CA VAL A 81 -2.55 -8.89 -4.98
C VAL A 81 -1.75 -9.31 -3.75
N ASN A 82 -1.88 -10.56 -3.34
CA ASN A 82 -1.08 -11.15 -2.27
C ASN A 82 0.24 -11.69 -2.87
N LEU A 83 1.37 -11.22 -2.35
CA LEU A 83 2.73 -11.58 -2.78
C LEU A 83 3.41 -12.58 -1.83
N SER A 84 2.71 -13.02 -0.78
CA SER A 84 3.23 -13.94 0.23
C SER A 84 3.58 -15.29 -0.38
N ASN A 85 4.72 -15.88 0.04
CA ASN A 85 5.15 -17.19 -0.45
C ASN A 85 5.53 -18.10 0.73
N GLN A 86 4.57 -18.97 1.11
CA GLN A 86 4.58 -19.93 2.24
C GLN A 86 4.29 -19.36 3.64
N GLU A 87 3.68 -20.19 4.49
CA GLU A 87 3.25 -19.89 5.87
C GLU A 87 4.38 -19.30 6.73
N GLY A 88 4.03 -18.30 7.54
CA GLY A 88 4.95 -17.61 8.45
C GLY A 88 4.81 -16.09 8.41
N ASN A 89 5.22 -15.44 9.50
CA ASN A 89 5.09 -14.00 9.70
C ASN A 89 6.04 -13.23 8.75
N GLN A 90 5.48 -12.51 7.77
CA GLN A 90 6.21 -11.68 6.82
C GLN A 90 6.05 -10.21 7.21
N GLY A 91 7.13 -9.43 7.16
CA GLY A 91 7.11 -8.03 7.59
C GLY A 91 8.15 -7.18 6.88
N SER A 92 7.98 -5.87 7.03
CA SER A 92 8.84 -4.79 6.53
C SER A 92 9.14 -4.87 5.03
N PRO A 93 8.10 -4.88 4.18
CA PRO A 93 8.31 -4.89 2.74
C PRO A 93 9.01 -3.61 2.28
N ASP A 94 9.90 -3.75 1.31
CA ASP A 94 10.51 -2.63 0.60
C ASP A 94 10.30 -2.81 -0.91
N ILE A 95 10.18 -1.71 -1.65
CA ILE A 95 9.95 -1.73 -3.08
C ILE A 95 10.75 -0.63 -3.78
N ALA A 96 11.45 -1.04 -4.84
CA ALA A 96 12.14 -0.13 -5.76
C ALA A 96 11.56 -0.30 -7.17
N ALA A 97 11.49 0.81 -7.91
CA ALA A 97 11.12 0.83 -9.32
C ALA A 97 12.27 1.44 -10.11
N SER A 98 12.70 0.77 -11.18
CA SER A 98 13.78 1.22 -12.05
C SER A 98 13.40 1.04 -13.51
N ASP A 99 13.81 1.99 -14.34
CA ASP A 99 13.77 1.83 -15.78
C ASP A 99 14.86 0.84 -16.22
N VAL A 100 14.56 0.05 -17.24
CA VAL A 100 15.58 -0.73 -17.93
C VAL A 100 16.18 0.16 -19.01
N THR A 101 17.28 0.83 -18.71
CA THR A 101 18.12 1.53 -19.71
C THR A 101 19.49 0.91 -19.80
#